data_AF-A0A9E7ANI9-F1
#
_entry.id   AF-A0A9E7ANI9-F1
#
_cell.length_a   1.000
_cell.length_b   1.000
_cell.length_c   1.000
_cell.angle_alpha   90.00
_cell.angle_beta   90.00
_cell.angle_gamma   90.00
#
_symmetry.space_group_name_H-M   'P 1'
#
loop_
_entity.id
_entity.type
_entity.pdbx_description
1 polymer ?
#
loop_
_entity_poly.entity_id
_entity_poly.type
_entity_poly.pdbx_seq_one_letter_code
_entity_poly.pdbx_strand_id
1 'polypeptide(L)'
;MDKEERELLVERVAFLTALQKKVKEHLDAHAADNLRTQLDDELRNLYVQMGVSKLDLKVNGKKVGTVSARLSKPKVEVVPQVKSVAEFVDWIMTSDSGIDTLTRLVTLYPDKVLECATQDGELPGGCEMVKREVAESWLGTTLRVDADKVADAYQGQLPQRIYGLLGDGE
;
A
#
# COMPACT_ATOMS: atom_id res chain seq x y z
N MET A 1 -34.74 -10.43 -27.28
CA MET A 1 -34.68 -10.74 -25.86
C MET A 1 -36.06 -10.58 -25.29
N ASP A 2 -36.68 -11.67 -24.86
CA ASP A 2 -38.00 -11.62 -24.24
C ASP A 2 -37.92 -11.14 -22.78
N LYS A 3 -39.07 -11.02 -22.12
CA LYS A 3 -39.15 -10.51 -20.75
C LYS A 3 -38.42 -11.43 -19.76
N GLU A 4 -38.49 -12.75 -19.97
CA GLU A 4 -37.96 -13.77 -19.07
C GLU A 4 -36.43 -13.84 -19.18
N GLU A 5 -35.89 -13.76 -20.40
CA GLU A 5 -34.45 -13.62 -20.66
C GLU A 5 -33.88 -12.34 -20.03
N ARG A 6 -34.64 -11.24 -20.06
CA ARG A 6 -34.24 -9.98 -19.44
C ARG A 6 -34.21 -10.06 -17.91
N GLU A 7 -35.21 -10.68 -17.30
CA GLU A 7 -35.29 -10.85 -15.85
C GLU A 7 -34.14 -11.75 -15.34
N LEU A 8 -33.87 -12.86 -16.04
CA LEU A 8 -32.74 -13.75 -15.74
C LEU A 8 -31.39 -13.02 -15.86
N LEU A 9 -31.22 -12.16 -16.88
CA LEU A 9 -30.01 -11.36 -17.05
C LEU A 9 -29.81 -10.39 -15.89
N VAL A 10 -30.88 -9.68 -15.48
CA VAL A 10 -30.84 -8.72 -14.37
C VAL A 10 -30.49 -9.43 -13.06
N GLU A 11 -31.10 -10.58 -12.78
CA GLU A 11 -30.82 -11.39 -11.59
C GLU A 11 -29.36 -11.83 -11.55
N ARG A 12 -28.83 -12.34 -12.68
CA ARG A 12 -27.42 -12.73 -12.78
C ARG A 12 -26.46 -11.57 -12.55
N VAL A 13 -26.74 -10.40 -13.14
CA VAL A 13 -25.91 -9.20 -12.95
C VAL A 13 -25.94 -8.75 -11.49
N ALA A 14 -27.10 -8.75 -10.84
CA ALA A 14 -27.24 -8.38 -9.44
C ALA A 14 -26.44 -9.32 -8.53
N PHE A 15 -26.58 -10.64 -8.73
CA PHE A 15 -25.83 -11.65 -7.99
C PHE A 15 -24.31 -11.49 -8.15
N LEU A 16 -23.82 -11.40 -9.39
CA LEU A 16 -22.38 -11.24 -9.67
C LEU A 16 -21.81 -9.94 -9.08
N THR A 17 -22.59 -8.86 -9.12
CA THR A 17 -22.20 -7.57 -8.54
C THR A 17 -22.11 -7.66 -7.01
N ALA A 18 -23.06 -8.33 -6.36
CA ALA A 18 -23.04 -8.54 -4.91
C ALA A 18 -21.84 -9.41 -4.48
N LEU A 19 -21.60 -10.51 -5.19
CA LEU A 19 -20.45 -11.40 -4.95
C LEU A 19 -19.13 -10.64 -5.13
N GLN A 20 -18.99 -9.84 -6.20
CA GLN A 20 -17.80 -9.04 -6.43
C GLN A 20 -17.53 -8.08 -5.27
N LYS A 21 -18.56 -7.39 -4.77
CA LYS A 21 -18.42 -6.46 -3.63
C LYS A 21 -17.96 -7.19 -2.37
N LYS A 22 -18.63 -8.30 -2.02
CA LYS A 22 -18.29 -9.10 -0.83
C LYS A 22 -16.87 -9.66 -0.89
N VAL A 23 -16.46 -10.23 -2.02
CA VAL A 23 -15.09 -10.73 -2.20
C VAL A 23 -14.06 -9.61 -2.13
N LYS A 24 -14.38 -8.42 -2.67
CA LYS A 24 -13.50 -7.26 -2.63
C LYS A 24 -13.26 -6.78 -1.19
N GLU A 25 -14.28 -6.79 -0.33
CA GLU A 25 -14.14 -6.43 1.10
C GLU A 25 -13.10 -7.32 1.81
N HIS A 26 -13.09 -8.64 1.56
CA HIS A 26 -12.13 -9.57 2.18
C HIS A 26 -10.69 -9.44 1.66
N LEU A 27 -10.48 -8.80 0.51
CA LEU A 27 -9.19 -8.68 -0.17
C LEU A 27 -8.76 -7.23 -0.34
N ASP A 28 -9.43 -6.29 0.33
CA ASP A 28 -9.16 -4.87 0.21
C ASP A 28 -7.80 -4.53 0.82
N ALA A 29 -6.76 -4.37 0.00
CA ALA A 29 -5.41 -4.06 0.47
C ALA A 29 -5.30 -2.74 1.28
N HIS A 30 -6.36 -1.95 1.38
CA HIS A 30 -6.43 -0.71 2.16
C HIS A 30 -7.14 -0.87 3.52
N ALA A 31 -7.86 -1.97 3.74
CA ALA A 31 -8.47 -2.26 5.03
C ALA A 31 -7.44 -2.89 5.99
N ALA A 32 -7.45 -2.47 7.26
CA ALA A 32 -6.57 -3.03 8.28
C ALA A 32 -6.93 -4.50 8.55
N ASP A 33 -5.89 -5.35 8.63
CA ASP A 33 -5.97 -6.78 8.99
C ASP A 33 -6.92 -7.64 8.15
N ASN A 34 -6.57 -7.86 6.88
CA ASN A 34 -7.22 -8.88 6.06
C ASN A 34 -6.20 -9.82 5.41
N LEU A 35 -6.72 -10.88 4.78
CA LEU A 35 -5.95 -11.96 4.16
C LEU A 35 -4.91 -11.43 3.15
N ARG A 36 -5.20 -10.32 2.47
CA ARG A 36 -4.28 -9.71 1.50
C ARG A 36 -3.09 -9.05 2.20
N THR A 37 -3.34 -8.32 3.29
CA THR A 37 -2.30 -7.67 4.11
C THR A 37 -1.42 -8.70 4.81
N GLN A 38 -2.01 -9.75 5.37
CA GLN A 38 -1.27 -10.86 6.01
C GLN A 38 -0.32 -11.56 5.02
N LEU A 39 -0.75 -11.79 3.77
CA LEU A 39 0.10 -12.36 2.73
C LEU A 39 1.26 -11.43 2.31
N ASP A 40 1.02 -10.11 2.30
CA ASP A 40 2.06 -9.12 2.01
C ASP A 40 3.12 -9.05 3.12
N ASP A 41 2.70 -9.10 4.39
CA ASP A 41 3.60 -9.10 5.53
C ASP A 41 4.44 -10.38 5.60
N GLU A 42 3.84 -11.53 5.29
CA GLU A 42 4.57 -12.80 5.22
C GLU A 42 5.65 -12.80 4.13
N LEU A 43 5.32 -12.31 2.92
CA LEU A 43 6.33 -12.19 1.84
C LEU A 43 7.44 -11.20 2.22
N ARG A 44 7.11 -10.11 2.93
CA ARG A 44 8.10 -9.16 3.45
C ARG A 44 9.03 -9.83 4.46
N ASN A 45 8.49 -10.59 5.41
CA ASN A 45 9.29 -11.30 6.41
C ASN A 45 10.24 -12.31 5.77
N LEU A 46 9.74 -13.09 4.81
CA LEU A 46 10.54 -14.06 4.06
C LEU A 46 11.64 -13.39 3.21
N TYR A 47 11.36 -12.22 2.64
CA TYR A 47 12.38 -11.44 1.95
C TYR A 47 13.48 -10.96 2.91
N VAL A 48 13.10 -10.41 4.08
CA VAL A 48 14.05 -9.88 5.08
C VAL A 48 14.91 -11.00 5.69
N GLN A 49 14.30 -12.13 6.02
CA GLN A 49 15.00 -13.22 6.72
C GLN A 49 15.78 -14.13 5.78
N MET A 50 15.27 -14.38 4.58
CA MET A 50 15.76 -15.45 3.68
C MET A 50 16.05 -14.97 2.25
N GLY A 51 15.82 -13.68 1.93
CA GLY A 51 15.99 -13.15 0.58
C GLY A 51 14.95 -13.64 -0.44
N VAL A 52 13.87 -14.28 0.02
CA VAL A 52 12.83 -14.82 -0.86
C VAL A 52 11.96 -13.68 -1.39
N SER A 53 12.05 -13.42 -2.70
CA SER A 53 11.31 -12.34 -3.35
C SER A 53 10.03 -12.80 -4.07
N LYS A 54 9.74 -14.11 -4.05
CA LYS A 54 8.65 -14.72 -4.82
C LYS A 54 8.10 -15.97 -4.13
N LEU A 55 6.78 -16.07 -4.04
CA LEU A 55 6.07 -17.25 -3.55
C LEU A 55 5.05 -17.74 -4.56
N ASP A 56 5.00 -19.05 -4.75
CA ASP A 56 3.98 -19.70 -5.57
C ASP A 56 2.68 -19.83 -4.77
N LEU A 57 1.59 -19.26 -5.30
CA LEU A 57 0.25 -19.46 -4.74
C LEU A 57 -0.23 -20.83 -5.17
N LYS A 58 -0.57 -21.67 -4.19
CA LYS A 58 -1.07 -23.04 -4.42
C LYS A 58 -2.44 -23.23 -3.81
N VAL A 59 -3.32 -23.89 -4.55
CA VAL A 59 -4.61 -24.40 -4.07
C VAL A 59 -4.58 -25.90 -4.26
N ASN A 60 -4.86 -26.68 -3.21
CA ASN A 60 -4.79 -28.15 -3.22
C ASN A 60 -3.47 -28.69 -3.83
N GLY A 61 -2.35 -28.05 -3.51
CA GLY A 61 -1.02 -28.40 -4.03
C GLY A 61 -0.73 -27.98 -5.48
N LYS A 62 -1.73 -27.52 -6.24
CA LYS A 62 -1.55 -27.03 -7.63
C LYS A 62 -1.22 -25.55 -7.63
N LYS A 63 -0.23 -25.16 -8.43
CA LYS A 63 0.17 -23.75 -8.60
C LYS A 63 -0.88 -23.00 -9.43
N VAL A 64 -1.44 -21.95 -8.84
CA VAL A 64 -2.49 -21.12 -9.45
C VAL A 64 -2.05 -19.67 -9.69
N GLY A 65 -0.92 -19.27 -9.11
CA GLY A 65 -0.44 -17.90 -9.26
C GLY A 65 0.88 -17.67 -8.54
N THR A 66 1.21 -16.39 -8.36
CA THR A 66 2.43 -15.99 -7.68
C THR A 66 2.25 -14.63 -7.04
N VAL A 67 2.76 -14.47 -5.82
CA VAL A 67 3.03 -13.16 -5.21
C VAL A 67 4.53 -12.85 -5.32
N SER A 68 4.88 -11.64 -5.73
CA SER A 68 6.28 -11.24 -5.94
C SER A 68 6.54 -9.85 -5.38
N ALA A 69 7.66 -9.69 -4.70
CA ALA A 69 8.09 -8.40 -4.18
C ALA A 69 8.47 -7.48 -5.34
N ARG A 70 7.96 -6.24 -5.32
CA ARG A 70 8.35 -5.22 -6.28
C ARG A 70 9.53 -4.43 -5.69
N LEU A 71 10.73 -4.85 -6.04
CA LEU A 71 11.96 -4.21 -5.57
C LEU A 71 12.37 -3.09 -6.51
N SER A 72 12.83 -1.96 -5.96
CA SER A 72 13.52 -0.95 -6.75
C SER A 72 14.88 -1.50 -7.20
N LYS A 73 15.35 -1.07 -8.38
CA LYS A 73 16.70 -1.41 -8.83
C LYS A 73 17.71 -0.82 -7.84
N PRO A 74 18.80 -1.55 -7.50
CA PRO A 74 19.88 -0.95 -6.74
C PRO A 74 20.44 0.22 -7.54
N LYS A 75 20.36 1.42 -6.95
CA LYS A 75 20.99 2.63 -7.47
C LYS A 75 22.29 2.82 -6.71
N VAL A 76 23.41 2.85 -7.46
CA VAL A 76 24.69 3.30 -6.92
C VAL A 76 24.81 4.77 -7.33
N GLU A 77 24.58 5.66 -6.39
CA GLU A 77 24.74 7.11 -6.58
C GLU A 77 25.74 7.62 -5.54
N VAL A 78 26.73 8.40 -5.97
CA VAL A 78 27.64 9.11 -5.05
C VAL A 78 26.96 10.42 -4.69
N VAL A 79 26.34 10.46 -3.51
CA VAL A 79 25.62 11.63 -3.00
C VAL A 79 26.33 12.19 -1.76
N PRO A 80 26.31 13.51 -1.55
CA PRO A 80 26.71 14.09 -0.27
C PRO A 80 25.88 13.48 0.87
N GLN A 81 26.55 13.04 1.92
CA GLN A 81 25.92 12.50 3.12
C GLN A 81 26.41 13.28 4.33
N VAL A 82 25.48 13.67 5.21
CA VAL A 82 25.82 14.23 6.52
C VAL A 82 26.46 13.12 7.36
N LYS A 83 27.75 13.24 7.65
CA LYS A 83 28.49 12.29 8.49
C LYS A 83 28.42 12.61 9.98
N SER A 84 28.30 13.89 10.31
CA SER A 84 28.15 14.40 11.68
C SER A 84 27.09 15.49 11.67
N VAL A 85 26.00 15.24 12.40
CA VAL A 85 24.91 16.22 12.51
C VAL A 85 25.39 17.47 13.26
N ALA A 86 26.17 17.30 14.33
CA ALA A 86 26.66 18.42 15.13
C ALA A 86 27.57 19.36 14.33
N GLU A 87 28.54 18.82 13.58
CA GLU A 87 29.44 19.63 12.74
C GLU A 87 28.68 20.28 11.57
N PHE A 88 27.68 19.58 11.02
CA PHE A 88 26.88 20.13 9.95
C PHE A 88 25.98 21.27 10.43
N VAL A 89 25.35 21.13 11.60
CA VAL A 89 24.55 22.20 12.23
C VAL A 89 25.43 23.39 12.57
N ASP A 90 26.60 23.16 13.18
CA ASP A 90 27.57 24.22 13.49
C ASP A 90 27.98 24.98 12.23
N TRP A 91 28.31 24.27 11.15
CA TRP A 91 28.64 24.89 9.86
C TRP A 91 27.47 25.68 9.25
N ILE A 92 26.24 25.15 9.31
CA ILE A 92 25.03 25.85 8.83
C ILE A 92 24.82 27.15 9.60
N MET A 93 25.06 27.16 10.91
CA MET A 93 24.80 28.32 11.77
C MET A 93 25.91 29.37 11.76
N THR A 94 27.16 28.97 11.50
CA THR A 94 28.34 29.85 11.67
C THR A 94 28.98 30.32 10.38
N SER A 95 28.73 29.65 9.25
CA SER A 95 29.27 30.05 7.95
C SER A 95 28.29 30.86 7.13
N ASP A 96 28.78 31.85 6.38
CA ASP A 96 27.95 32.65 5.47
C ASP A 96 27.19 31.78 4.46
N SER A 97 27.86 30.76 3.90
CA SER A 97 27.24 29.79 2.99
C SER A 97 26.20 28.90 3.67
N GLY A 98 26.38 28.61 4.96
CA GLY A 98 25.44 27.88 5.79
C GLY A 98 24.16 28.68 6.02
N ILE A 99 24.31 29.95 6.39
CA ILE A 99 23.20 30.89 6.60
C ILE A 99 22.42 31.08 5.29
N ASP A 100 23.11 31.31 4.17
CA ASP A 100 22.49 31.40 2.84
C ASP A 100 21.72 30.12 2.47
N THR A 101 22.23 28.96 2.88
CA THR A 101 21.57 27.68 2.67
C THR A 101 20.30 27.56 3.49
N LEU A 102 20.31 28.02 4.75
CA LEU A 102 19.13 28.09 5.61
C LEU A 102 18.08 29.02 5.02
N THR A 103 18.47 30.22 4.57
CA THR A 103 17.55 31.18 3.93
C THR A 103 16.91 30.57 2.67
N ARG A 104 17.70 29.88 1.85
CA ARG A 104 17.20 29.20 0.64
C ARG A 104 16.26 28.05 0.98
N LEU A 105 16.56 27.28 2.02
CA LEU A 105 15.72 26.19 2.50
C LEU A 105 14.36 26.70 2.94
N VAL A 106 14.34 27.76 3.76
CA VAL A 106 13.10 28.41 4.23
C VAL A 106 12.29 28.99 3.06
N THR A 107 12.98 29.58 2.07
CA THR A 107 12.31 30.19 0.92
C THR A 107 11.67 29.14 0.00
N LEU A 108 12.36 28.02 -0.26
CA LEU A 108 11.88 27.00 -1.19
C LEU A 108 10.89 26.02 -0.55
N TYR A 109 11.04 25.74 0.75
CA TYR A 109 10.29 24.72 1.47
C TYR A 109 9.80 25.19 2.84
N PRO A 110 9.07 26.31 2.93
CA PRO A 110 8.67 26.91 4.21
C PRO A 110 7.86 25.95 5.08
N ASP A 111 6.92 25.19 4.50
CA ASP A 111 6.07 24.25 5.23
C ASP A 111 6.88 23.16 5.96
N LYS A 112 7.93 22.62 5.33
CA LYS A 112 8.78 21.58 5.92
C LYS A 112 9.63 22.11 7.07
N VAL A 113 10.12 23.35 6.94
CA VAL A 113 10.90 23.98 8.00
C VAL A 113 9.99 24.33 9.18
N LEU A 114 8.78 24.82 8.92
CA LEU A 114 7.78 25.10 9.95
C LEU A 114 7.38 23.83 10.72
N GLU A 115 7.18 22.70 10.02
CA GLU A 115 6.90 21.41 10.65
C GLU A 115 8.03 20.99 11.60
N CYS A 116 9.29 21.11 11.19
CA CYS A 116 10.42 20.82 12.07
C CYS A 116 10.52 21.79 13.26
N ALA A 117 10.31 23.09 13.02
CA ALA A 117 10.45 24.12 14.04
C ALA A 117 9.34 24.11 15.11
N THR A 118 8.22 23.44 14.82
CA THR A 118 7.06 23.33 15.74
C THR A 118 7.00 21.99 16.48
N GLN A 119 7.97 21.09 16.29
CA GLN A 119 7.97 19.74 16.91
C GLN A 119 7.91 19.79 18.45
N ASP A 120 8.51 20.80 19.07
CA ASP A 120 8.52 20.97 20.52
C ASP A 120 7.30 21.76 21.06
N GLY A 121 6.33 22.07 20.18
CA GLY A 121 5.09 22.78 20.54
C GLY A 121 5.23 24.30 20.62
N GLU A 122 6.38 24.85 20.24
CA GLU A 122 6.60 26.30 20.10
C GLU A 122 6.27 26.76 18.67
N LEU A 123 5.56 27.89 18.54
CA LEU A 123 5.29 28.51 17.24
C LEU A 123 6.35 29.59 16.98
N PRO A 124 7.20 29.44 15.93
CA PRO A 124 8.23 30.41 15.62
C PRO A 124 7.65 31.79 15.26
N GLY A 125 8.37 32.86 15.60
CA GLY A 125 8.00 34.22 15.23
C GLY A 125 7.81 34.39 13.72
N GLY A 126 6.73 35.07 13.32
CA GLY A 126 6.37 35.25 11.90
C GLY A 126 5.46 34.17 11.32
N CYS A 127 5.02 33.19 12.13
CA CYS A 127 4.08 32.14 11.73
C CYS A 127 2.72 32.31 12.42
N GLU A 128 1.65 31.79 11.81
CA GLU A 128 0.30 31.76 12.39
C GLU A 128 -0.31 30.36 12.29
N MET A 129 -1.19 30.02 13.24
CA MET A 129 -1.93 28.75 13.21
C MET A 129 -3.14 28.89 12.29
N VAL A 130 -3.16 28.12 11.20
CA VAL A 130 -4.28 28.05 10.26
C VAL A 130 -4.92 26.67 10.28
N LYS A 131 -6.25 26.61 10.26
CA LYS A 131 -6.99 25.35 10.17
C LYS A 131 -6.95 24.84 8.72
N ARG A 132 -6.33 23.68 8.47
CA ARG A 132 -6.28 23.01 7.15
C ARG A 132 -6.87 21.61 7.25
N GLU A 133 -7.74 21.23 6.31
CA GLU A 133 -8.24 19.87 6.13
C GLU A 133 -7.45 19.19 5.01
N VAL A 134 -6.83 18.03 5.28
CA VAL A 134 -6.05 17.26 4.30
C VAL A 134 -6.67 15.87 4.16
N ALA A 135 -6.85 15.39 2.93
CA ALA A 135 -7.38 14.06 2.63
C ALA A 135 -6.28 12.98 2.62
N GLU A 136 -6.62 11.75 3.00
CA GLU A 136 -5.71 10.59 3.06
C GLU A 136 -5.18 10.15 1.67
N SER A 137 -3.94 9.64 1.58
CA SER A 137 -3.52 8.85 0.42
C SER A 137 -2.42 7.80 0.70
N TRP A 138 -2.57 6.62 0.08
CA TRP A 138 -1.68 5.45 0.10
C TRP A 138 -1.48 4.90 -1.33
N LEU A 139 -0.30 4.33 -1.65
CA LEU A 139 0.11 3.99 -3.04
C LEU A 139 0.20 2.49 -3.44
N GLY A 140 0.12 1.50 -2.52
CA GLY A 140 -0.25 0.09 -2.83
C GLY A 140 0.77 -0.93 -3.41
N THR A 141 0.35 -2.20 -3.52
CA THR A 141 1.07 -3.36 -4.11
C THR A 141 0.32 -3.97 -5.32
N THR A 142 0.88 -4.95 -6.05
CA THR A 142 0.22 -5.60 -7.21
C THR A 142 0.18 -7.13 -7.07
N LEU A 143 -1.01 -7.72 -7.18
CA LEU A 143 -1.30 -9.16 -7.11
C LEU A 143 -1.77 -9.69 -8.48
N ARG A 144 -1.37 -10.92 -8.86
CA ARG A 144 -1.87 -11.62 -10.06
C ARG A 144 -2.25 -13.06 -9.75
N VAL A 145 -3.48 -13.42 -10.08
CA VAL A 145 -4.07 -14.76 -9.90
C VAL A 145 -4.74 -15.18 -11.21
N ASP A 146 -4.60 -16.46 -11.58
CA ASP A 146 -5.22 -17.04 -12.77
C ASP A 146 -6.50 -17.79 -12.36
N ALA A 147 -7.66 -17.30 -12.83
CA ALA A 147 -8.97 -17.80 -12.40
C ALA A 147 -9.24 -19.25 -12.87
N ASP A 148 -8.82 -19.60 -14.08
CA ASP A 148 -9.06 -20.93 -14.66
C ASP A 148 -8.26 -21.99 -13.90
N LYS A 149 -7.00 -21.67 -13.55
CA LYS A 149 -6.19 -22.55 -12.71
C LYS A 149 -6.78 -22.75 -11.31
N VAL A 150 -7.43 -21.73 -10.75
CA VAL A 150 -8.13 -21.85 -9.45
C VAL A 150 -9.34 -22.78 -9.59
N ALA A 151 -10.17 -22.63 -10.62
CA ALA A 151 -11.32 -23.50 -10.86
C ALA A 151 -10.88 -24.98 -11.02
N ASP A 152 -9.83 -25.22 -11.81
CA ASP A 152 -9.25 -26.56 -12.04
C ASP A 152 -8.63 -27.18 -10.79
N ALA A 153 -8.14 -26.35 -9.86
CA ALA A 153 -7.61 -26.81 -8.58
C ALA A 153 -8.71 -27.25 -7.60
N TYR A 154 -9.93 -26.70 -7.74
CA TYR A 154 -11.07 -27.05 -6.90
C TYR A 154 -11.93 -28.21 -7.44
N GLN A 155 -11.70 -28.68 -8.67
CA GLN A 155 -12.31 -29.90 -9.24
C GLN A 155 -13.84 -30.02 -9.00
N GLY A 156 -14.58 -28.91 -9.12
CA GLY A 156 -16.03 -28.88 -8.94
C GLY A 156 -16.54 -28.55 -7.53
N GLN A 157 -15.66 -28.32 -6.54
CA GLN A 157 -16.02 -27.86 -5.20
C GLN A 157 -16.12 -26.31 -5.09
N LEU A 158 -15.87 -25.61 -6.19
CA LEU A 158 -15.90 -24.15 -6.26
C LEU A 158 -17.28 -23.56 -5.86
N PRO A 159 -18.43 -24.14 -6.27
CA PRO A 159 -19.75 -23.63 -5.88
C PRO A 159 -19.97 -23.64 -4.35
N GLN A 160 -19.51 -24.66 -3.65
CA GLN A 160 -19.64 -24.79 -2.19
C GLN A 160 -18.79 -23.74 -1.46
N ARG A 161 -17.60 -23.40 -1.99
CA ARG A 161 -16.74 -22.35 -1.44
C ARG A 161 -17.31 -20.95 -1.66
N ILE A 162 -17.95 -20.72 -2.81
CA ILE A 162 -18.66 -19.46 -3.10
C ILE A 162 -19.87 -19.30 -2.17
N TYR A 163 -20.58 -20.38 -1.88
CA TYR A 163 -21.71 -20.37 -0.95
C TYR A 163 -21.28 -19.94 0.47
N GLY A 164 -20.17 -20.46 0.98
CA GLY A 164 -19.61 -20.05 2.28
C GLY A 164 -19.12 -18.60 2.35
N LEU A 165 -18.85 -17.95 1.22
CA LEU A 165 -18.48 -16.53 1.17
C LEU A 165 -19.69 -15.58 1.17
N LEU A 166 -20.90 -16.09 0.88
CA LEU A 166 -22.12 -15.29 0.74
C LEU A 166 -23.07 -15.40 1.95
N GLY A 167 -22.88 -16.36 2.84
CA GLY A 167 -23.60 -16.46 4.11
C GLY A 167 -22.66 -16.26 5.30
N ASP A 168 -23.15 -15.64 6.38
CA ASP A 168 -22.47 -15.57 7.69
C ASP A 168 -22.46 -16.97 8.37
N GLY A 169 -21.93 -17.98 7.70
CA GLY A 169 -21.87 -19.36 8.18
C GLY A 169 -20.43 -19.81 8.33
N GLU A 170 -19.88 -19.59 9.54
CA GLU A 170 -18.62 -20.10 10.12
C GLU A 170 -17.43 -20.42 9.18
#